data_AF-A0A968MRT5-F1
#
_entry.id   AF-A0A968MRT5-F1
#
_cell.length_a   1.000
_cell.length_b   1.000
_cell.length_c   1.000
_cell.angle_alpha   90.00
_cell.angle_beta   90.00
_cell.angle_gamma   90.00
#
_symmetry.space_group_name_H-M   'P 1'
#
loop_
_entity.id
_entity.type
_entity.pdbx_description
1 polymer ?
#
loop_
_entity_poly.entity_id
_entity_poly.type
_entity_poly.pdbx_seq_one_letter_code
_entity_poly.pdbx_strand_id
1 'polypeptide(L)'
;MKLLFKDELENFTGKDLLHKLKETLIGDGQQVPTMNGIQTFVNLDNGASTPTFEPVWNTVCKAWLQPESVKRTIIQQVKSLCSDFLGASPETYDTLFTSNTTEAINLVADSLNKETNTISNLLC
;
A
#
# COMPACT_ATOMS: atom_id res chain seq x y z
N MET A 1 13.45 -13.52 -8.73
CA MET A 1 13.95 -12.30 -8.04
C MET A 1 13.20 -12.18 -6.71
N LYS A 2 13.90 -12.23 -5.57
CA LYS A 2 13.29 -12.12 -4.23
C LYS A 2 13.20 -10.64 -3.84
N LEU A 3 12.23 -9.92 -4.42
CA LEU A 3 12.00 -8.52 -4.06
C LEU A 3 10.91 -8.37 -2.99
N LEU A 4 9.87 -9.20 -3.07
CA LEU A 4 8.68 -9.11 -2.22
C LEU A 4 8.69 -10.08 -1.01
N PHE A 5 9.68 -10.96 -0.91
CA PHE A 5 9.70 -12.05 0.05
C PHE A 5 11.07 -12.21 0.68
N LYS A 6 11.07 -12.73 1.91
CA LYS A 6 12.28 -13.09 2.66
C LYS A 6 13.16 -11.90 2.98
N ASP A 7 12.55 -10.89 3.60
CA ASP A 7 13.29 -9.81 4.22
C ASP A 7 13.86 -10.24 5.58
N GLU A 8 14.61 -9.33 6.21
CA GLU A 8 15.26 -9.57 7.49
C GLU A 8 14.25 -9.61 8.66
N LEU A 9 13.01 -9.15 8.45
CA LEU A 9 11.98 -9.06 9.47
C LEU A 9 11.13 -10.34 9.59
N GLU A 10 11.14 -11.24 8.59
CA GLU A 10 10.37 -12.48 8.55
C GLU A 10 10.63 -13.41 9.78
N ASN A 11 11.81 -13.30 10.39
CA ASN A 11 12.18 -14.12 11.56
C ASN A 11 11.60 -13.60 12.89
N PHE A 12 10.97 -12.42 12.90
CA PHE A 12 10.43 -11.82 14.11
C PHE A 12 8.91 -11.91 14.13
N THR A 13 8.34 -12.01 15.33
CA THR A 13 6.88 -12.02 15.53
C THR A 13 6.49 -11.23 16.77
N GLY A 14 5.20 -10.89 16.90
CA GLY A 14 4.66 -10.25 18.09
C GLY A 14 5.37 -8.94 18.47
N LYS A 15 5.75 -8.80 19.75
CA LYS A 15 6.40 -7.60 20.27
C LYS A 15 7.81 -7.39 19.70
N ASP A 16 8.53 -8.47 19.43
CA ASP A 16 9.89 -8.38 18.88
C ASP A 16 9.85 -7.81 17.46
N LEU A 17 8.87 -8.23 16.65
CA LEU A 17 8.62 -7.63 15.34
C LEU A 17 8.27 -6.14 15.46
N LEU A 18 7.42 -5.77 16.42
CA LEU A 18 7.06 -4.37 16.63
C LEU A 18 8.28 -3.49 16.98
N HIS A 19 9.18 -3.98 17.84
CA HIS A 19 10.42 -3.29 18.15
C HIS A 19 11.31 -3.14 16.92
N LYS A 20 11.46 -4.20 16.12
CA LYS A 20 12.24 -4.15 14.87
C LYS A 20 11.64 -3.24 13.82
N LEU A 21 10.32 -3.23 13.66
CA LEU A 21 9.64 -2.30 12.76
C LEU A 21 9.87 -0.85 13.18
N LYS A 22 9.77 -0.55 14.48
CA LYS A 22 10.01 0.80 15.01
C LYS A 22 11.43 1.29 14.68
N GLU A 23 12.45 0.44 14.84
CA GLU A 23 13.84 0.75 14.48
C GLU A 23 14.02 1.12 12.99
N THR A 24 13.11 0.68 12.12
CA THR A 24 13.17 0.93 10.67
C THR A 24 12.19 2.00 10.20
N LEU A 25 11.49 2.68 11.11
CA LEU A 25 10.52 3.71 10.75
C LEU A 25 11.24 4.94 10.20
N ILE A 26 10.94 5.32 8.96
CA ILE A 26 11.57 6.49 8.33
C ILE A 26 11.13 7.76 9.06
N GLY A 27 12.11 8.55 9.49
CA GLY A 27 11.89 9.77 10.26
C GLY A 27 11.78 9.54 11.78
N ASP A 28 11.98 8.32 12.28
CA ASP A 28 12.11 8.09 13.71
C ASP A 28 13.30 8.88 14.29
N GLY A 29 13.11 9.41 15.50
CA GLY A 29 14.11 10.25 16.16
C GLY A 29 14.36 11.62 15.53
N GLN A 30 13.61 12.00 14.48
CA GLN A 30 13.78 13.30 13.81
C GLN A 30 13.59 14.44 14.81
N GLN A 31 14.59 15.33 14.87
CA GLN A 31 14.54 16.51 15.72
C GLN A 31 13.88 17.68 14.98
N VAL A 32 12.89 18.32 15.62
CA VAL A 32 12.13 19.44 15.04
C VAL A 32 12.11 20.63 16.01
N PRO A 33 12.19 21.87 15.49
CA PRO A 33 12.07 23.06 16.32
C PRO A 33 10.63 23.25 16.80
N THR A 34 10.48 23.57 18.08
CA THR A 34 9.20 23.89 18.72
C THR A 34 9.32 25.16 19.56
N MET A 35 8.20 25.65 20.10
CA MET A 35 8.21 26.77 21.05
C MET A 35 9.01 26.47 22.32
N ASN A 36 9.22 25.19 22.65
CA ASN A 36 9.97 24.74 23.82
C ASN A 36 11.38 24.26 23.45
N GLY A 37 11.93 24.73 22.32
CA GLY A 37 13.22 24.30 21.79
C GLY A 37 13.12 23.08 20.87
N ILE A 38 14.24 22.41 20.64
CA ILE A 38 14.30 21.22 19.79
C ILE A 38 13.65 20.04 20.52
N GLN A 39 12.76 19.33 19.83
CA GLN A 39 12.06 18.15 20.36
C GLN A 39 12.05 17.03 19.32
N THR A 40 11.92 15.78 19.77
CA THR A 40 11.70 14.65 18.87
C THR A 40 10.30 14.71 18.28
N PHE A 41 10.22 14.63 16.95
CA PHE A 41 8.96 14.55 16.23
C PHE A 41 8.24 13.24 16.53
N VAL A 42 6.93 13.33 16.76
CA VAL A 42 6.05 12.17 16.91
C VAL A 42 4.89 12.37 15.96
N ASN A 43 4.76 11.49 14.97
CA ASN A 43 3.58 11.49 14.12
C ASN A 43 2.39 10.89 14.88
N LEU A 44 1.38 11.72 15.14
CA LEU A 44 0.11 11.29 15.75
C LEU A 44 -1.02 11.18 14.72
N ASP A 45 -0.77 11.58 13.48
CA ASP A 45 -1.73 11.48 12.39
C ASP A 45 -1.56 10.16 11.64
N ASN A 46 -2.45 9.21 11.96
CA ASN A 46 -2.59 7.94 11.24
C ASN A 46 -3.73 7.99 10.22
N GLY A 47 -4.39 9.15 10.03
CA GLY A 47 -5.46 9.35 9.06
C GLY A 47 -4.98 9.82 7.68
N ALA A 48 -3.70 10.22 7.57
CA ALA A 48 -3.06 10.65 6.33
C ALA A 48 -1.90 9.69 5.92
N SER A 49 -0.94 10.21 5.16
CA SER A 49 0.28 9.49 4.77
C SER A 49 1.13 9.17 6.01
N THR A 50 1.08 7.91 6.44
CA THR A 50 1.94 7.41 7.52
C THR A 50 3.36 7.20 6.99
N PRO A 51 4.42 7.66 7.69
CA PRO A 51 5.78 7.29 7.35
C PRO A 51 5.93 5.78 7.24
N THR A 52 6.59 5.32 6.19
CA THR A 52 6.79 3.89 5.96
C THR A 52 8.08 3.38 6.61
N PHE A 53 8.34 2.08 6.48
CA PHE A 53 9.55 1.44 6.96
C PHE A 53 10.63 1.39 5.88
N GLU A 54 11.90 1.45 6.27
CA GLU A 54 13.05 1.39 5.35
C GLU A 54 13.01 0.18 4.39
N PRO A 55 12.66 -1.06 4.82
CA PRO A 55 12.55 -2.19 3.90
C PRO A 55 11.53 -1.97 2.78
N VAL A 56 10.41 -1.30 3.09
CA VAL A 56 9.36 -0.98 2.11
C VAL A 56 9.90 0.03 1.10
N TRP A 57 10.52 1.11 1.56
CA TRP A 57 11.10 2.14 0.69
C TRP A 57 12.20 1.56 -0.23
N ASN A 58 13.09 0.74 0.34
CA ASN A 58 14.13 0.07 -0.42
C ASN A 58 13.56 -0.83 -1.52
N THR A 59 12.45 -1.53 -1.24
CA THR A 59 11.74 -2.35 -2.22
C THR A 59 11.12 -1.51 -3.33
N VAL A 60 10.50 -0.37 -3.01
CA VAL A 60 9.95 0.57 -4.00
C VAL A 60 11.04 1.07 -4.94
N CYS A 61 12.16 1.57 -4.39
CA CYS A 61 13.29 2.04 -5.20
C CYS A 61 13.81 0.94 -6.14
N LYS A 62 13.98 -0.28 -5.64
CA LYS A 62 14.42 -1.43 -6.43
C LYS A 62 13.41 -1.79 -7.52
N ALA A 63 12.11 -1.74 -7.23
CA ALA A 63 11.03 -2.04 -8.18
C ALA A 63 10.98 -1.05 -9.34
N TRP A 64 11.13 0.25 -9.05
CA TRP A 64 11.11 1.30 -10.08
C TRP A 64 12.22 1.16 -11.12
N LEU A 65 13.39 0.67 -10.70
CA LEU A 65 14.55 0.46 -11.56
C LEU A 65 14.48 -0.83 -12.39
N GLN A 66 13.43 -1.65 -12.25
CA GLN A 66 13.32 -2.89 -13.00
C GLN A 66 12.87 -2.68 -14.45
N PRO A 67 13.19 -3.60 -15.37
CA PRO A 67 12.59 -3.63 -16.70
C PRO A 67 11.07 -3.83 -16.66
N GLU A 68 10.36 -3.40 -17.72
CA GLU A 68 8.89 -3.50 -17.80
C GLU A 68 8.35 -4.93 -17.67
N SER A 69 9.05 -5.93 -18.22
CA SER A 69 8.67 -7.35 -18.06
C SER A 69 8.70 -7.81 -16.60
N VAL A 70 9.68 -7.32 -15.84
CA VAL A 70 9.83 -7.61 -14.41
C VAL A 70 8.80 -6.84 -13.60
N LYS A 71 8.52 -5.56 -13.91
CA LYS A 71 7.44 -4.78 -13.29
C LYS A 71 6.08 -5.47 -13.44
N ARG A 72 5.75 -5.98 -14.63
CA ARG A 72 4.51 -6.76 -14.86
C ARG A 72 4.44 -7.98 -13.95
N THR A 73 5.57 -8.68 -13.77
CA THR A 73 5.64 -9.84 -12.87
C THR A 73 5.43 -9.43 -11.42
N ILE A 74 6.03 -8.32 -10.97
CA ILE A 74 5.81 -7.74 -9.63
C ILE A 74 4.33 -7.43 -9.42
N ILE A 75 3.69 -6.73 -10.37
CA ILE A 75 2.27 -6.38 -10.29
C ILE A 75 1.40 -7.62 -10.11
N GLN A 76 1.65 -8.70 -10.86
CA GLN A 76 0.88 -9.94 -10.72
C GLN A 76 1.07 -10.60 -9.35
N GLN A 77 2.29 -10.62 -8.82
CA GLN A 77 2.55 -11.15 -7.48
C GLN A 77 1.86 -10.32 -6.40
N VAL A 78 1.91 -8.98 -6.50
CA VAL A 78 1.23 -8.09 -5.55
C VAL A 78 -0.29 -8.26 -5.62
N LYS A 79 -0.88 -8.44 -6.82
CA LYS A 79 -2.32 -8.76 -6.94
C LYS A 79 -2.68 -10.03 -6.16
N SER A 80 -1.90 -11.11 -6.33
CA SER A 80 -2.11 -12.35 -5.57
C SER A 80 -2.03 -12.11 -4.06
N LEU A 81 -1.01 -11.39 -3.60
CA LEU A 81 -0.83 -11.08 -2.18
C LEU A 81 -2.00 -10.26 -1.60
N CYS A 82 -2.48 -9.26 -2.35
CA CYS A 82 -3.64 -8.47 -1.95
C CYS A 82 -4.93 -9.31 -1.93
N SER A 83 -5.15 -10.15 -2.94
CA SER A 83 -6.29 -11.09 -2.98
C SER A 83 -6.30 -12.03 -1.78
N ASP A 84 -5.16 -12.65 -1.48
CA ASP A 84 -5.02 -13.57 -0.34
C ASP A 84 -5.24 -12.84 0.98
N PHE A 85 -4.65 -11.65 1.15
CA PHE A 85 -4.79 -10.84 2.36
C PHE A 85 -6.23 -10.37 2.60
N LEU A 86 -6.94 -9.98 1.55
CA LEU A 86 -8.32 -9.48 1.62
C LEU A 86 -9.38 -10.59 1.57
N GLY A 87 -8.98 -11.84 1.32
CA GLY A 87 -9.92 -12.94 1.08
C GLY A 87 -10.73 -12.78 -0.22
N ALA A 88 -10.21 -12.03 -1.20
CA ALA A 88 -10.85 -11.75 -2.48
C ALA A 88 -10.31 -12.69 -3.56
N SER A 89 -10.92 -13.87 -3.68
CA SER A 89 -10.51 -14.90 -4.65
C SER A 89 -10.50 -14.35 -6.09
N PRO A 90 -9.42 -14.60 -6.87
CA PRO A 90 -9.35 -14.17 -8.27
C PRO A 90 -10.37 -14.89 -9.18
N GLU A 91 -11.00 -15.97 -8.71
CA GLU A 91 -12.10 -16.61 -9.45
C GLU A 91 -13.39 -15.79 -9.40
N THR A 92 -13.53 -14.93 -8.39
CA THR A 92 -14.75 -14.14 -8.14
C THR A 92 -14.52 -12.65 -8.34
N TYR A 93 -13.30 -12.17 -8.09
CA TYR A 93 -12.97 -10.75 -8.08
C TYR A 93 -11.78 -10.43 -8.97
N ASP A 94 -11.92 -9.39 -9.78
CA ASP A 94 -10.79 -8.74 -10.44
C ASP A 94 -10.14 -7.73 -9.50
N THR A 95 -8.80 -7.71 -9.47
CA THR A 95 -8.03 -6.70 -8.72
C THR A 95 -7.55 -5.58 -9.64
N LEU A 96 -7.88 -4.34 -9.29
CA LEU A 96 -7.48 -3.12 -10.00
C LEU A 96 -6.65 -2.25 -9.06
N PHE A 97 -5.51 -1.75 -9.54
CA PHE A 97 -4.74 -0.72 -8.83
C PHE A 97 -5.07 0.65 -9.41
N THR A 98 -5.48 1.56 -8.54
CA THR A 98 -5.70 2.98 -8.85
C THR A 98 -4.64 3.83 -8.15
N SER A 99 -4.63 5.13 -8.40
CA SER A 99 -3.68 6.05 -7.78
C SER A 99 -3.95 6.26 -6.29
N ASN A 100 -5.21 6.16 -5.87
CA ASN A 100 -5.65 6.28 -4.47
C ASN A 100 -7.10 5.78 -4.27
N THR A 101 -7.54 5.73 -3.02
CA THR A 101 -8.89 5.28 -2.63
C THR A 101 -10.00 6.20 -3.15
N THR A 102 -9.78 7.52 -3.19
CA THR A 102 -10.77 8.47 -3.72
C THR A 102 -11.03 8.23 -5.21
N GLU A 103 -9.98 8.02 -6.00
CA GLU A 103 -10.09 7.66 -7.41
C GLU A 103 -10.83 6.32 -7.59
N ALA A 104 -10.50 5.31 -6.77
CA ALA A 104 -11.19 4.02 -6.82
C ALA A 104 -12.70 4.16 -6.59
N ILE A 105 -13.10 4.92 -5.57
CA ILE A 105 -14.53 5.16 -5.27
C ILE A 105 -15.22 5.90 -6.40
N ASN A 106 -14.57 6.91 -6.97
CA ASN A 106 -15.13 7.66 -8.11
C ASN A 106 -15.35 6.75 -9.33
N LEU A 107 -14.38 5.89 -9.66
CA LEU A 107 -14.50 4.93 -10.75
C LEU A 107 -15.66 3.94 -10.53
N VAL A 108 -15.82 3.44 -9.30
CA VAL A 108 -16.94 2.56 -8.94
C VAL A 108 -18.27 3.29 -9.07
N ALA A 109 -18.40 4.50 -8.52
CA ALA A 109 -19.63 5.29 -8.60
C ALA A 109 -20.03 5.58 -10.05
N ASP A 110 -19.07 5.97 -10.90
CA ASP A 110 -19.29 6.21 -12.32
C ASP A 110 -19.71 4.93 -13.06
N SER A 111 -19.14 3.77 -12.71
CA SER A 111 -19.50 2.48 -13.31
C SER A 111 -20.94 2.08 -12.97
N LEU A 112 -21.32 2.18 -11.70
CA LEU A 112 -22.67 1.83 -11.23
C LEU A 112 -23.75 2.76 -11.80
N ASN A 113 -23.44 4.06 -11.95
CA ASN A 113 -24.35 5.01 -12.60
C ASN A 113 -24.59 4.67 -14.08
N LYS A 114 -23.55 4.23 -14.79
CA LYS A 114 -23.68 3.80 -16.20
C LYS A 114 -24.56 2.56 -16.32
N GLU A 115 -24.36 1.56 -15.47
CA GLU A 115 -25.22 0.36 -15.44
C GLU A 115 -26.69 0.72 -15.19
N THR A 116 -26.95 1.60 -14.22
CA THR A 116 -28.32 2.05 -13.88
C THR A 116 -29.00 2.77 -15.04
N ASN A 117 -28.27 3.64 -15.75
CA ASN A 117 -28.78 4.35 -16.92
C ASN A 117 -28.99 3.42 -18.13
N THR A 118 -28.11 2.43 -18.32
CA THR A 118 -28.30 1.41 -19.36
C THR A 118 -29.56 0.58 -19.11
N ILE A 119 -29.79 0.11 -17.88
CA ILE A 119 -30.99 -0.64 -17.51
C ILE A 119 -32.26 0.22 -17.70
N SER A 120 -32.20 1.50 -17.31
CA SER A 120 -33.33 2.43 -17.49
C SER A 120 -33.66 2.69 -18.96
N ASN A 121 -32.65 2.77 -19.84
CA ASN A 121 -32.83 2.96 -21.28
C ASN A 121 -33.27 1.68 -22.02
N LEU A 122 -33.16 0.50 -21.40
CA LEU A 122 -33.64 -0.78 -21.94
C LEU A 122 -35.07 -1.12 -21.47
N LEU A 123 -35.61 -0.39 -20.50
CA LEU A 123 -36.96 -0.58 -19.93
C LEU A 123 -37.96 0.52 -20.35
N CYS A 124 -37.54 1.46 -21.19
CA CYS A 124 -38.37 2.45 -21.88
C CYS A 124 -38.40 2.15 -23.39
#